data_AF-A0A382WXJ1-F1
#
_entry.id   AF-A0A382WXJ1-F1
#
_cell.length_a   1.000
_cell.length_b   1.000
_cell.length_c   1.000
_cell.angle_alpha   90.00
_cell.angle_beta   90.00
_cell.angle_gamma   90.00
#
_symmetry.space_group_name_H-M   'P 1'
#
loop_
_entity.id
_entity.type
_entity.pdbx_description
1 polymer ?
#
loop_
_entity_poly.entity_id
_entity_poly.type
_entity_poly.pdbx_seq_one_letter_code
_entity_poly.pdbx_strand_id
1 'polypeptide(L)'
;MRLSDYVIEYFEEQGVDHIFTVTGGGAIFLCDALGAAKTMKYVACHHEQAASMATEGSARVRQDLGVTLVTSGPGGTNTVTGVAGSWLDHVPHVTISGQVFLNQTINNHPGL
;
A
#
# COMPACT_ATOMS: atom_id res chain seq x y z
N MET A 1 15.68 -13.62 0.75
CA MET A 1 14.87 -12.41 0.59
C MET A 1 13.41 -12.83 0.46
N ARG A 2 12.53 -12.37 1.35
CA ARG A 2 11.07 -12.59 1.20
C ARG A 2 10.56 -11.67 0.09
N LEU A 3 9.44 -12.02 -0.55
CA LEU A 3 8.81 -11.13 -1.53
C LEU A 3 8.51 -9.75 -0.94
N SER A 4 8.06 -9.70 0.32
CA SER A 4 7.80 -8.43 1.01
C SER A 4 9.05 -7.56 1.15
N ASP A 5 10.20 -8.15 1.46
CA ASP A 5 11.47 -7.41 1.57
C ASP A 5 11.83 -6.81 0.20
N TYR A 6 11.75 -7.62 -0.86
CA TYR A 6 12.03 -7.18 -2.23
C TYR A 6 11.11 -6.05 -2.68
N VAL A 7 9.81 -6.12 -2.37
CA VAL A 7 8.85 -5.06 -2.74
C VAL A 7 9.22 -3.73 -2.10
N ILE A 8 9.60 -3.73 -0.83
CA ILE A 8 10.02 -2.53 -0.11
C ILE A 8 11.36 -2.00 -0.63
N GLU A 9 12.35 -2.88 -0.83
CA GLU A 9 13.64 -2.52 -1.43
C GLU A 9 13.47 -1.94 -2.85
N TYR A 10 12.56 -2.48 -3.65
CA TYR A 10 12.27 -1.97 -5.00
C TYR A 10 11.77 -0.52 -4.96
N PHE A 11 10.84 -0.19 -4.05
CA PHE A 11 10.36 1.20 -3.93
C PHE A 11 11.45 2.14 -3.41
N GLU A 12 12.30 1.69 -2.48
CA GLU A 12 13.49 2.44 -2.07
C GLU A 12 14.42 2.75 -3.26
N GLU A 13 14.69 1.76 -4.12
CA GLU A 13 15.51 1.92 -5.32
C GLU A 13 14.87 2.87 -6.36
N GLN A 14 13.54 2.93 -6.42
CA GLN A 14 12.81 3.90 -7.24
C GLN A 14 12.77 5.32 -6.62
N GLY A 15 13.39 5.52 -5.46
CA GLY A 15 13.47 6.82 -4.78
C GLY A 15 12.24 7.17 -3.94
N VAL A 16 11.36 6.21 -3.66
CA VAL A 16 10.25 6.40 -2.71
C VAL A 16 10.80 6.42 -1.29
N ASP A 17 10.55 7.50 -0.56
CA ASP A 17 11.04 7.69 0.80
C ASP A 17 9.93 7.61 1.87
N HIS A 18 8.65 7.70 1.49
CA HIS A 18 7.50 7.60 2.38
C HIS A 18 6.42 6.68 1.79
N ILE A 19 5.91 5.77 2.62
CA ILE A 19 4.69 4.99 2.33
C ILE A 19 3.61 5.36 3.33
N PHE A 20 2.43 5.73 2.85
CA PHE A 20 1.27 5.99 3.70
C PHE A 20 0.53 4.67 3.97
N THR A 21 0.20 4.40 5.24
CA THR A 21 -0.30 3.08 5.61
C THR A 21 -1.35 3.07 6.71
N VAL A 22 -2.26 2.11 6.61
CA VAL A 22 -3.01 1.54 7.74
C VAL A 22 -2.68 0.06 7.78
N THR A 23 -2.06 -0.38 8.87
CA THR A 23 -1.57 -1.76 9.01
C THR A 23 -2.72 -2.75 9.18
N GLY A 24 -2.51 -4.00 8.76
CA GLY A 24 -3.45 -5.08 9.08
C GLY A 24 -2.93 -6.46 8.66
N GLY A 25 -3.60 -7.51 9.16
CA GLY A 25 -3.12 -8.88 9.08
C GLY A 25 -2.90 -9.40 7.65
N GLY A 26 -3.71 -8.96 6.68
CA GLY A 26 -3.57 -9.38 5.28
C GLY A 26 -2.32 -8.83 4.58
N ALA A 27 -1.66 -7.84 5.17
CA ALA A 27 -0.42 -7.24 4.67
C ALA A 27 0.73 -7.35 5.69
N ILE A 28 0.63 -8.21 6.70
CA ILE A 28 1.54 -8.18 7.86
C ILE A 28 3.03 -8.31 7.49
N PHE A 29 3.37 -9.13 6.49
CA PHE A 29 4.75 -9.29 6.03
C PHE A 29 5.27 -8.05 5.28
N LEU A 30 4.39 -7.31 4.58
CA LEU A 30 4.74 -6.04 3.96
C LEU A 30 4.90 -4.94 5.02
N CYS A 31 4.04 -4.91 6.05
CA CYS A 31 4.19 -4.00 7.17
C CYS A 31 5.49 -4.25 7.94
N ASP A 32 5.85 -5.51 8.16
CA ASP A 32 7.10 -5.93 8.78
C ASP A 32 8.32 -5.49 7.94
N ALA A 33 8.31 -5.75 6.63
CA ALA A 33 9.36 -5.31 5.72
C ALA A 33 9.50 -3.78 5.69
N LEU A 34 8.37 -3.04 5.66
CA LEU A 34 8.37 -1.58 5.72
C LEU A 34 8.91 -1.05 7.05
N GLY A 35 8.59 -1.70 8.18
CA GLY A 35 9.15 -1.36 9.48
C GLY A 35 10.65 -1.64 9.62
N ALA A 36 11.17 -2.58 8.83
CA ALA A 36 12.58 -2.94 8.77
C ALA A 36 13.36 -2.20 7.66
N ALA A 37 12.71 -1.33 6.89
CA ALA A 37 13.32 -0.60 5.79
C ALA A 37 14.48 0.29 6.30
N LYS A 38 15.52 0.46 5.49
CA LYS A 38 16.75 1.17 5.89
C LYS A 38 16.59 2.68 5.80
N THR A 39 15.87 3.15 4.79
CA THR A 39 15.75 4.56 4.43
C THR A 39 14.31 5.01 4.26
N MET A 40 13.44 4.14 3.74
CA MET A 40 12.02 4.42 3.59
C MET A 40 11.29 4.47 4.93
N LYS A 41 10.43 5.47 5.08
CA LYS A 41 9.63 5.70 6.29
C LYS A 41 8.17 5.37 6.02
N TYR A 42 7.45 4.98 7.07
CA TYR A 42 6.00 4.86 7.00
C TYR A 42 5.31 6.05 7.65
N VAL A 43 4.17 6.45 7.10
CA VAL A 43 3.25 7.42 7.68
C VAL A 43 1.97 6.70 8.05
N ALA A 44 1.75 6.50 9.34
CA ALA A 44 0.55 5.84 9.84
C ALA A 44 -0.66 6.79 9.74
N CYS A 45 -1.71 6.35 9.07
CA CYS A 45 -2.99 7.05 8.97
C CYS A 45 -4.07 6.35 9.82
N HIS A 46 -5.15 7.06 10.13
CA HIS A 46 -6.28 6.49 10.86
C HIS A 46 -7.31 5.79 9.97
N HIS A 47 -7.27 6.02 8.65
CA HIS A 47 -8.20 5.45 7.68
C HIS A 47 -7.51 5.28 6.32
N GLU A 48 -7.82 4.22 5.57
CA GLU A 48 -7.14 3.91 4.31
C GLU A 48 -7.43 4.95 3.22
N GLN A 49 -8.64 5.51 3.20
CA GLN A 49 -8.95 6.67 2.36
C GLN A 49 -8.01 7.84 2.67
N ALA A 50 -7.72 8.13 3.93
CA ALA A 50 -6.78 9.20 4.29
C ALA A 50 -5.36 8.87 3.84
N ALA A 51 -4.92 7.60 3.96
CA ALA A 51 -3.63 7.16 3.43
C ALA A 51 -3.53 7.35 1.90
N SER A 52 -4.58 6.97 1.17
CA SER A 52 -4.63 7.09 -0.28
C SER A 52 -4.69 8.54 -0.75
N MET A 53 -5.42 9.42 -0.06
CA MET A 53 -5.48 10.85 -0.40
C MET A 53 -4.19 11.58 -0.02
N ALA A 54 -3.55 11.21 1.10
CA ALA A 54 -2.26 11.75 1.49
C ALA A 54 -1.17 11.37 0.48
N THR A 55 -1.22 10.13 -0.04
CA THR A 55 -0.32 9.68 -1.11
C THR A 55 -0.49 10.49 -2.38
N GLU A 56 -1.73 10.73 -2.82
CA GLU A 56 -2.03 11.59 -3.96
C GLU A 56 -1.44 13.00 -3.77
N GLY A 57 -1.72 13.62 -2.61
CA GLY A 57 -1.21 14.95 -2.30
C GLY A 57 0.31 15.01 -2.24
N SER A 58 0.95 13.99 -1.66
CA SER A 58 2.41 13.89 -1.56
C SER A 58 3.06 13.76 -2.94
N ALA A 59 2.59 12.83 -3.76
CA ALA A 59 3.08 12.62 -5.12
C ALA A 59 2.96 13.88 -5.99
N ARG A 60 1.86 14.63 -5.83
CA ARG A 60 1.65 15.90 -6.56
C ARG A 60 2.64 16.98 -6.16
N VAL A 61 2.88 17.15 -4.86
CA VAL A 61 3.78 18.19 -4.33
C VAL A 61 5.23 17.86 -4.65
N ARG A 62 5.61 16.59 -4.54
CA ARG A 62 6.98 16.12 -4.72
C ARG A 62 7.33 15.83 -6.18
N GLN A 63 6.32 15.70 -7.03
CA GLN A 63 6.44 15.31 -8.44
C GLN A 63 7.16 13.96 -8.60
N ASP A 64 6.91 13.03 -7.69
CA ASP A 64 7.47 11.68 -7.64
C ASP A 64 6.38 10.62 -7.42
N LEU A 65 6.76 9.35 -7.39
CA LEU A 65 5.85 8.23 -7.19
C LEU A 65 5.33 8.18 -5.75
N GLY A 66 4.01 8.26 -5.58
CA GLY A 66 3.35 8.01 -4.30
C GLY A 66 3.01 6.53 -4.10
N VAL A 67 3.18 6.02 -2.87
CA VAL A 67 2.83 4.64 -2.53
C VAL A 67 1.95 4.56 -1.27
N THR A 68 0.83 3.86 -1.40
CA THR A 68 -0.06 3.48 -0.29
C THR A 68 0.08 1.98 0.00
N LEU A 69 0.18 1.58 1.28
CA LEU A 69 0.16 0.18 1.71
C LEU A 69 -0.96 -0.08 2.72
N VAL A 70 -1.87 -1.00 2.40
CA VAL A 70 -3.02 -1.35 3.27
C VAL A 70 -3.26 -2.85 3.32
N THR A 71 -4.08 -3.28 4.28
CA THR A 71 -4.49 -4.68 4.42
C THR A 71 -5.48 -5.12 3.32
N SER A 72 -5.88 -6.38 3.38
CA SER A 72 -6.88 -6.99 2.49
C SER A 72 -8.30 -6.49 2.71
N GLY A 73 -9.20 -6.85 1.79
CA GLY A 73 -10.64 -6.65 1.93
C GLY A 73 -11.02 -5.17 2.11
N PRO A 74 -11.66 -4.79 3.24
CA PRO A 74 -12.10 -3.42 3.48
C PRO A 74 -10.94 -2.41 3.41
N GLY A 75 -9.73 -2.81 3.83
CA GLY A 75 -8.56 -1.94 3.75
C GLY A 75 -8.25 -1.53 2.31
N GLY A 76 -8.24 -2.50 1.38
CA GLY A 76 -8.06 -2.23 -0.04
C GLY A 76 -9.23 -1.47 -0.67
N THR A 77 -10.48 -1.80 -0.33
CA THR A 77 -11.64 -1.08 -0.91
C THR A 77 -11.74 0.37 -0.42
N ASN A 78 -11.30 0.65 0.81
CA ASN A 78 -11.31 2.00 1.37
C ASN A 78 -10.32 2.96 0.70
N THR A 79 -9.34 2.47 -0.08
CA THR A 79 -8.43 3.33 -0.85
C THR A 79 -9.01 3.75 -2.20
N VAL A 80 -10.07 3.10 -2.69
CA VAL A 80 -10.57 3.25 -4.07
C VAL A 80 -10.86 4.71 -4.42
N THR A 81 -11.40 5.50 -3.50
CA THR A 81 -11.65 6.93 -3.72
C THR A 81 -10.38 7.71 -4.04
N GLY A 82 -9.29 7.48 -3.29
CA GLY A 82 -8.02 8.19 -3.54
C GLY A 82 -7.27 7.66 -4.76
N VAL A 83 -7.39 6.37 -5.07
CA VAL A 83 -6.88 5.79 -6.33
C VAL A 83 -7.59 6.41 -7.52
N ALA A 84 -8.93 6.53 -7.46
CA ALA A 84 -9.72 7.17 -8.51
C ALA A 84 -9.36 8.66 -8.66
N GLY A 85 -9.17 9.39 -7.55
CA GLY A 85 -8.69 10.77 -7.58
C GLY A 85 -7.33 10.90 -8.27
N SER A 86 -6.37 10.04 -7.89
CA SER A 86 -5.04 10.03 -8.51
C SER A 86 -5.11 9.73 -10.01
N TRP A 87 -5.98 8.81 -10.43
CA TRP A 87 -6.18 8.49 -11.84
C TRP A 87 -6.73 9.67 -12.64
N LEU A 88 -7.79 10.32 -12.13
CA LEU A 88 -8.41 11.48 -12.78
C LEU A 88 -7.42 12.64 -12.94
N ASP A 89 -6.58 12.84 -11.94
CA ASP A 89 -5.64 13.96 -11.89
C ASP A 89 -4.25 13.62 -12.45
N HIS A 90 -4.07 12.45 -13.06
CA HIS A 90 -2.82 11.98 -13.66
C HIS A 90 -1.65 11.98 -12.66
N VAL A 91 -1.93 11.62 -11.40
CA VAL A 91 -0.93 11.55 -10.33
C VAL A 91 -0.29 10.15 -10.30
N PRO A 92 1.06 10.04 -10.32
CA PRO A 92 1.75 8.76 -10.23
C PRO A 92 1.56 8.15 -8.83
N HIS A 93 0.70 7.14 -8.73
CA HIS A 93 0.33 6.52 -7.47
C HIS A 93 0.20 5.00 -7.63
N VAL A 94 0.87 4.26 -6.74
CA VAL A 94 0.69 2.81 -6.56
C VAL A 94 0.02 2.53 -5.21
N THR A 95 -1.06 1.75 -5.22
CA THR A 95 -1.63 1.17 -3.98
C THR A 95 -1.35 -0.32 -3.92
N ILE A 96 -0.81 -0.76 -2.79
CA ILE A 96 -0.58 -2.16 -2.46
C ILE A 96 -1.59 -2.57 -1.40
N SER A 97 -2.46 -3.51 -1.74
CA SER A 97 -3.37 -4.14 -0.79
C SER A 97 -2.91 -5.57 -0.53
N GLY A 98 -2.85 -5.93 0.75
CA GLY A 98 -2.66 -7.31 1.16
C GLY A 98 -3.80 -8.22 0.68
N GLN A 99 -3.63 -9.53 0.82
CA GLN A 99 -4.68 -10.49 0.50
C GLN A 99 -4.65 -11.66 1.50
N VAL A 100 -5.79 -12.32 1.68
CA VAL A 100 -5.85 -13.61 2.40
C VAL A 100 -4.94 -14.64 1.73
N PHE A 101 -4.59 -15.70 2.46
CA PHE A 101 -3.80 -16.78 1.88
C PHE A 101 -4.53 -17.40 0.68
N LEU A 102 -3.79 -17.90 -0.31
CA LEU A 102 -4.39 -18.45 -1.54
C LEU A 102 -5.42 -19.53 -1.24
N ASN A 103 -5.13 -20.42 -0.29
CA ASN A 103 -6.06 -21.47 0.14
C ASN A 103 -7.35 -20.91 0.77
N GLN A 104 -7.35 -19.67 1.28
CA GLN A 104 -8.49 -19.00 1.89
C GLN A 104 -9.38 -18.24 0.89
N THR A 105 -8.99 -18.20 -0.39
CA THR A 105 -9.79 -17.54 -1.43
C THR A 105 -11.01 -18.37 -1.80
N ILE A 106 -12.07 -17.72 -2.28
CA ILE A 106 -13.34 -18.38 -2.67
C ILE A 106 -13.13 -19.52 -3.68
N ASN A 107 -12.14 -19.41 -4.57
CA ASN A 107 -11.84 -20.44 -5.56
C ASN A 107 -11.21 -21.70 -4.94
N ASN A 108 -10.63 -21.59 -3.75
CA ASN A 108 -9.94 -22.67 -3.04
C ASN A 108 -10.71 -23.16 -1.82
N HIS A 109 -11.85 -22.54 -1.50
CA HIS A 109 -12.83 -22.99 -0.51
C HIS A 109 -14.24 -23.09 -1.11
N PRO A 110 -14.49 -24.06 -2.01
CA PRO A 110 -15.83 -24.32 -2.53
C PRO A 110 -16.71 -24.85 -1.39
N GLY A 111 -17.55 -24.00 -0.81
CA GLY A 111 -18.28 -24.31 0.41
C GLY A 111 -18.63 -23.06 1.22
N LEU A 112 -17.94 -21.96 0.94
CA LEU A 112 -18.54 -20.62 0.90
C LEU A 112 -19.03 -20.32 -0.53
#